data_AF-A0A3D1R532-F1
#
_entry.id   AF-A0A3D1R532-F1
#
_cell.length_a   1.000
_cell.length_b   1.000
_cell.length_c   1.000
_cell.angle_alpha   90.00
_cell.angle_beta   90.00
_cell.angle_gamma   90.00
#
_symmetry.space_group_name_H-M   'P 1'
#
loop_
_entity.id
_entity.type
_entity.pdbx_description
1 polymer ?
#
loop_
_entity_poly.entity_id
_entity_poly.type
_entity_poly.pdbx_seq_one_letter_code
_entity_poly.pdbx_strand_id
1 'polypeptide(L)'
;TRIEGATITVQGTGETAITGSVGEWLFELEAGTYTITASKAGYQNGQKTCEVTVGGTAWCSFGLLPAAAQGGTAQGLVFIDLGDGSKTPLPGAQVTVLETSATATAGAGGAYSFELPAGTYTIKATMSGYSEKQVSCAVASGQAATCDIGLVPQTGVAQGFVYADKGNADTDTRLSGATLTIVETSDTTTAGLSGDWSFELAPGTYT
;
A
#
# COMPACT_ATOMS: atom_id res chain seq x y z
N THR A 1 19.39 -22.68 12.30
CA THR A 1 18.62 -23.74 12.99
C THR A 1 18.50 -24.93 12.06
N ARG A 2 18.48 -26.17 12.58
CA ARG A 2 18.18 -27.36 11.77
C ARG A 2 16.68 -27.38 11.44
N ILE A 3 16.31 -27.86 10.26
CA ILE A 3 14.92 -27.88 9.80
C ILE A 3 14.50 -29.34 9.69
N GLU A 4 13.62 -29.76 10.59
CA GLU A 4 13.02 -31.10 10.59
C GLU A 4 11.80 -31.16 9.66
N GLY A 5 11.58 -32.31 9.04
CA GLY A 5 10.42 -32.59 8.20
C GLY A 5 10.39 -31.81 6.89
N ALA A 6 11.54 -31.36 6.38
CA ALA A 6 11.65 -30.78 5.04
C ALA A 6 11.72 -31.93 4.02
N THR A 7 11.03 -31.80 2.89
CA THR A 7 11.12 -32.74 1.78
C THR A 7 12.35 -32.40 0.96
N ILE A 8 13.26 -33.35 0.82
CA ILE A 8 14.44 -33.27 -0.05
C ILE A 8 14.14 -34.06 -1.32
N THR A 9 14.47 -33.51 -2.49
CA THR A 9 14.27 -34.16 -3.79
C THR A 9 15.55 -34.04 -4.62
N VAL A 10 16.00 -35.18 -5.16
CA VAL A 10 17.08 -35.24 -6.14
C VAL A 10 16.47 -35.02 -7.52
N GLN A 11 16.79 -33.91 -8.18
CA GLN A 11 16.21 -33.61 -9.49
C GLN A 11 16.66 -34.63 -10.54
N GLY A 12 15.72 -35.03 -11.41
CA GLY A 12 15.97 -35.95 -12.51
C GLY A 12 15.93 -37.44 -12.13
N THR A 13 16.07 -37.79 -10.85
CA THR A 13 15.95 -39.20 -10.39
C THR A 13 14.58 -39.51 -9.81
N GLY A 14 13.87 -38.50 -9.30
CA GLY A 14 12.58 -38.67 -8.63
C GLY A 14 12.71 -39.15 -7.18
N GLU A 15 13.93 -39.34 -6.67
CA GLU A 15 14.15 -39.74 -5.29
C GLU A 15 13.82 -38.62 -4.31
N THR A 16 13.17 -38.99 -3.20
CA THR A 16 12.80 -38.06 -2.13
C THR A 16 13.10 -38.60 -0.74
N ALA A 17 13.46 -37.71 0.18
CA ALA A 17 13.67 -38.01 1.60
C ALA A 17 13.03 -36.91 2.46
N ILE A 18 12.80 -37.20 3.74
CA ILE A 18 12.32 -36.22 4.71
C ILE A 18 13.41 -36.01 5.76
N THR A 19 13.71 -34.75 6.10
CA THR A 19 14.76 -34.47 7.09
C THR A 19 14.36 -34.90 8.50
N GLY A 20 15.31 -35.48 9.24
CA GLY A 20 15.14 -35.88 10.64
C GLY A 20 15.20 -34.70 11.63
N SER A 21 15.12 -35.02 12.93
CA SER A 21 15.08 -34.04 14.02
C SER A 21 16.37 -33.22 14.17
N VAL A 22 17.48 -33.67 13.58
CA VAL A 22 18.73 -32.89 13.48
C VAL A 22 19.00 -32.35 12.07
N GLY A 23 18.00 -32.38 11.18
CA GLY A 23 18.04 -31.82 9.83
C GLY A 23 18.84 -32.65 8.81
N GLU A 24 19.12 -33.91 9.15
CA GLU A 24 19.86 -34.88 8.36
C GLU A 24 18.97 -35.56 7.31
N TRP A 25 19.60 -35.98 6.22
CA TRP A 25 19.01 -36.71 5.10
C TRP A 25 20.12 -37.47 4.36
N LEU A 26 19.75 -38.54 3.65
CA LEU A 26 20.69 -39.41 2.94
C LEU A 26 20.05 -39.94 1.66
N PHE A 27 20.84 -40.03 0.59
CA PHE A 27 20.53 -40.76 -0.63
C PHE A 27 21.75 -41.61 -1.02
N GLU A 28 21.51 -42.79 -1.56
CA GLU A 28 22.55 -43.63 -2.18
C GLU A 28 22.48 -43.43 -3.70
N LEU A 29 23.39 -42.63 -4.24
CA LEU A 29 23.39 -42.23 -5.64
C LEU A 29 24.65 -42.74 -6.35
N GLU A 30 24.53 -43.05 -7.63
CA GLU A 30 25.71 -43.31 -8.48
C GLU A 30 26.60 -42.05 -8.58
N ALA A 31 27.87 -42.23 -8.92
CA ALA A 31 28.77 -41.09 -9.10
C ALA A 31 28.26 -40.16 -10.21
N GLY A 32 28.18 -38.87 -9.92
CA GLY A 32 27.57 -37.89 -10.81
C GLY A 32 27.36 -36.54 -10.15
N THR A 33 26.86 -35.58 -10.93
CA THR A 33 26.48 -34.25 -10.44
C THR A 33 24.96 -34.18 -10.31
N TYR A 34 24.47 -33.89 -9.11
CA TYR A 34 23.04 -33.84 -8.81
C TYR A 34 22.64 -32.46 -8.29
N THR A 35 21.47 -31.99 -8.70
CA THR A 35 20.81 -30.83 -8.10
C THR A 35 19.82 -31.32 -7.06
N ILE A 36 20.10 -30.98 -5.80
CA ILE A 36 19.25 -31.30 -4.66
C ILE A 36 18.36 -30.09 -4.39
N THR A 37 17.07 -30.33 -4.25
CA THR A 37 16.08 -29.33 -3.83
C THR A 37 15.52 -29.68 -2.46
N ALA A 38 15.23 -28.69 -1.63
CA ALA A 38 14.45 -28.88 -0.42
C ALA A 38 13.24 -27.96 -0.37
N SER A 39 12.14 -28.49 0.14
CA SER A 39 10.89 -27.77 0.36
C SER A 39 10.36 -28.02 1.77
N LYS A 40 9.87 -26.96 2.41
CA LYS A 40 9.20 -27.03 3.71
C LYS A 40 8.14 -25.92 3.76
N ALA A 41 6.93 -26.25 4.22
CA ALA A 41 5.90 -25.24 4.46
C ALA A 41 6.43 -24.14 5.40
N GLY A 42 6.21 -22.88 5.04
CA GLY A 42 6.73 -21.71 5.77
C GLY A 42 8.15 -21.29 5.38
N TYR A 43 8.80 -21.98 4.43
CA TYR A 43 10.12 -21.65 3.91
C TYR A 43 10.11 -21.53 2.38
N GLN A 44 11.07 -20.79 1.85
CA GLN A 44 11.39 -20.79 0.42
C GLN A 44 12.05 -22.12 0.04
N ASN A 45 11.80 -22.59 -1.17
CA ASN A 45 12.52 -23.76 -1.69
C ASN A 45 14.00 -23.41 -1.88
N GLY A 46 14.88 -24.27 -1.42
CA GLY A 46 16.33 -24.15 -1.59
C GLY A 46 16.81 -25.18 -2.60
N GLN A 47 17.87 -24.85 -3.33
CA GLN A 47 18.53 -25.83 -4.19
C GLN A 47 20.04 -25.69 -4.12
N LYS A 48 20.74 -26.82 -4.28
CA LYS A 48 22.19 -26.86 -4.33
C LYS A 48 22.64 -27.99 -5.25
N THR A 49 23.62 -27.69 -6.09
CA THR A 49 24.29 -28.72 -6.90
C THR A 49 25.47 -29.30 -6.15
N CYS A 50 25.62 -30.62 -6.25
CA CYS A 50 26.66 -31.38 -5.61
C CYS A 50 27.23 -32.46 -6.52
N GLU A 51 28.50 -32.78 -6.30
CA GLU A 51 29.19 -33.89 -6.96
C GLU A 51 29.31 -35.07 -6.00
N VAL A 52 28.85 -36.23 -6.42
CA VAL A 52 29.00 -37.52 -5.74
C VAL A 52 30.10 -38.30 -6.46
N THR A 53 31.11 -38.76 -5.73
CA THR A 53 32.22 -39.55 -6.25
C THR A 53 32.08 -41.02 -5.85
N VAL A 54 32.69 -41.93 -6.62
CA VAL A 54 32.62 -43.38 -6.35
C VAL A 54 33.17 -43.69 -4.95
N GLY A 55 32.34 -44.33 -4.11
CA GLY A 55 32.69 -44.71 -2.74
C GLY A 55 32.84 -43.53 -1.76
N GLY A 56 32.57 -42.30 -2.21
CA GLY A 56 32.66 -41.08 -1.40
C GLY A 56 31.32 -40.66 -0.79
N THR A 57 31.38 -39.78 0.21
CA THR A 57 30.21 -39.12 0.78
C THR A 57 30.24 -37.62 0.47
N ALA A 58 29.22 -37.13 -0.24
CA ALA A 58 29.09 -35.72 -0.57
C ALA A 58 28.29 -34.97 0.53
N TRP A 59 28.89 -33.93 1.12
CA TRP A 59 28.23 -33.10 2.14
C TRP A 59 27.49 -31.92 1.53
N CYS A 60 26.25 -32.18 1.10
CA CYS A 60 25.39 -31.24 0.40
C CYS A 60 24.55 -30.33 1.29
N SER A 61 25.13 -29.72 2.32
CA SER A 61 24.37 -28.85 3.22
C SER A 61 23.94 -27.54 2.54
N PHE A 62 22.68 -27.13 2.72
CA PHE A 62 22.14 -25.82 2.36
C PHE A 62 21.05 -25.38 3.35
N GLY A 63 20.73 -24.10 3.37
CA GLY A 63 19.69 -23.52 4.24
C GLY A 63 18.42 -23.19 3.46
N LEU A 64 17.29 -23.17 4.16
CA LEU A 64 16.06 -22.58 3.66
C LEU A 64 15.79 -21.26 4.39
N LEU A 65 15.38 -20.24 3.63
CA LEU A 65 14.95 -18.97 4.20
C LEU A 65 13.47 -19.06 4.58
N PRO A 66 13.04 -18.56 5.76
CA PRO A 66 11.63 -18.43 6.06
C PRO A 66 10.91 -17.64 4.95
N ALA A 67 9.73 -18.09 4.53
CA ALA A 67 8.98 -17.42 3.47
C ALA A 67 8.60 -15.97 3.87
N ALA A 68 8.36 -15.74 5.17
CA ALA A 68 8.13 -14.40 5.73
C ALA A 68 9.36 -13.48 5.65
N ALA A 69 10.57 -14.03 5.51
CA ALA A 69 11.78 -13.24 5.31
C ALA A 69 11.94 -12.77 3.85
N GLN A 70 11.15 -13.30 2.91
CA GLN A 70 11.01 -12.69 1.59
C GLN A 70 10.08 -11.49 1.75
N GLY A 71 10.58 -10.31 1.36
CA GLY A 71 9.73 -9.14 1.22
C GLY A 71 8.66 -9.36 0.15
N GLY A 72 7.60 -8.57 0.24
CA GLY A 72 6.74 -8.19 -0.87
C GLY A 72 6.66 -6.67 -0.93
N THR A 73 5.89 -6.18 -1.88
CA THR A 73 5.70 -4.74 -2.09
C THR A 73 4.32 -4.33 -1.62
N ALA A 74 4.21 -3.38 -0.70
CA ALA A 74 2.97 -2.65 -0.44
C ALA A 74 2.96 -1.38 -1.29
N GLN A 75 2.00 -1.24 -2.21
CA GLN A 75 1.91 -0.09 -3.11
C GLN A 75 0.47 0.40 -3.24
N GLY A 76 0.28 1.62 -3.72
CA GLY A 76 -1.05 2.17 -3.93
C GLY A 76 -1.04 3.63 -4.35
N LEU A 77 -2.25 4.18 -4.44
CA LEU A 77 -2.51 5.59 -4.73
C LEU A 77 -3.04 6.31 -3.48
N VAL A 78 -2.50 7.48 -3.18
CA VAL A 78 -3.16 8.47 -2.30
C VAL A 78 -3.96 9.43 -3.18
N PHE A 79 -5.24 9.61 -2.88
CA PHE A 79 -6.17 10.40 -3.69
C PHE A 79 -7.22 11.13 -2.84
N ILE A 80 -7.90 12.11 -3.44
CA ILE A 80 -9.04 12.82 -2.85
C ILE A 80 -10.27 11.92 -2.91
N ASP A 81 -10.85 11.62 -1.75
CA ASP A 81 -12.09 10.85 -1.62
C ASP A 81 -13.28 11.78 -1.38
N LEU A 82 -14.08 11.99 -2.43
CA LEU A 82 -15.33 12.76 -2.38
C LEU A 82 -16.57 11.85 -2.29
N GLY A 83 -16.40 10.53 -2.21
CA GLY A 83 -17.51 9.56 -2.19
C GLY A 83 -18.21 9.35 -3.54
N ASP A 84 -17.74 9.98 -4.62
CA ASP A 84 -18.29 9.86 -5.99
C ASP A 84 -17.57 8.82 -6.86
N GLY A 85 -16.56 8.14 -6.29
CA GLY A 85 -15.72 7.17 -6.98
C GLY A 85 -14.58 7.77 -7.81
N SER A 86 -14.46 9.11 -7.85
CA SER A 86 -13.30 9.76 -8.45
C SER A 86 -12.05 9.52 -7.61
N LYS A 87 -10.88 9.48 -8.27
CA LYS A 87 -9.58 9.26 -7.64
C LYS A 87 -8.56 10.30 -8.11
N THR A 88 -8.82 11.56 -7.80
CA THR A 88 -7.88 12.65 -8.10
C THR A 88 -6.62 12.48 -7.25
N PRO A 89 -5.42 12.31 -7.84
CA PRO A 89 -4.20 12.04 -7.06
C PRO A 89 -3.80 13.15 -6.09
N LEU A 90 -3.21 12.76 -4.96
CA LEU A 90 -2.67 13.67 -3.95
C LEU A 90 -1.13 13.57 -3.87
N PRO A 91 -0.39 14.24 -4.76
CA PRO A 91 1.06 14.31 -4.67
C PRO A 91 1.49 15.06 -3.41
N GLY A 92 2.55 14.59 -2.76
CA GLY A 92 3.08 15.21 -1.54
C GLY A 92 2.44 14.72 -0.24
N ALA A 93 1.42 13.85 -0.28
CA ALA A 93 0.89 13.22 0.92
C ALA A 93 1.95 12.35 1.60
N GLN A 94 2.04 12.41 2.92
CA GLN A 94 2.94 11.56 3.71
C GLN A 94 2.26 10.22 3.96
N VAL A 95 2.94 9.13 3.61
CA VAL A 95 2.51 7.76 3.87
C VAL A 95 3.45 7.13 4.91
N THR A 96 2.89 6.45 5.90
CA THR A 96 3.63 5.81 7.00
C THR A 96 3.10 4.41 7.23
N VAL A 97 4.00 3.44 7.33
CA VAL A 97 3.69 2.07 7.79
C VAL A 97 3.87 2.06 9.32
N LEU A 98 2.78 1.91 10.07
CA LEU A 98 2.80 2.15 11.52
C LEU A 98 3.67 1.14 12.28
N GLU A 99 3.69 -0.12 11.86
CA GLU A 99 4.41 -1.20 12.55
C GLU A 99 5.94 -1.09 12.38
N THR A 100 6.41 -0.48 11.29
CA THR A 100 7.84 -0.35 10.99
C THR A 100 8.35 1.08 11.09
N SER A 101 7.44 2.06 11.21
CA SER A 101 7.72 3.49 11.09
C SER A 101 8.36 3.89 9.75
N ALA A 102 8.29 3.03 8.73
CA ALA A 102 8.74 3.36 7.38
C ALA A 102 7.86 4.47 6.81
N THR A 103 8.48 5.43 6.13
CA THR A 103 7.79 6.60 5.56
C THR A 103 8.12 6.78 4.09
N ALA A 104 7.16 7.28 3.32
CA ALA A 104 7.31 7.66 1.93
C ALA A 104 6.41 8.86 1.61
N THR A 105 6.80 9.69 0.66
CA THR A 105 5.95 10.78 0.15
C THR A 105 5.34 10.35 -1.17
N ALA A 106 4.03 10.53 -1.32
CA ALA A 106 3.31 10.21 -2.55
C ALA A 106 3.86 11.05 -3.73
N GLY A 107 4.18 10.39 -4.84
CA GLY A 107 4.75 11.02 -6.03
C GLY A 107 3.73 11.87 -6.82
N ALA A 108 4.14 12.41 -7.98
CA ALA A 108 3.31 13.30 -8.81
C ALA A 108 1.95 12.70 -9.22
N GLY A 109 1.88 11.38 -9.40
CA GLY A 109 0.64 10.64 -9.67
C GLY A 109 -0.04 10.09 -8.42
N GLY A 110 0.29 10.57 -7.21
CA GLY A 110 -0.21 10.09 -5.92
C GLY A 110 0.33 8.70 -5.50
N ALA A 111 1.19 8.09 -6.29
CA ALA A 111 1.69 6.74 -6.06
C ALA A 111 2.68 6.67 -4.89
N TYR A 112 2.64 5.58 -4.13
CA TYR A 112 3.63 5.23 -3.11
C TYR A 112 3.95 3.73 -3.14
N SER A 113 5.09 3.34 -2.57
CA SER A 113 5.50 1.93 -2.43
C SER A 113 6.43 1.69 -1.24
N PHE A 114 6.35 0.51 -0.63
CA PHE A 114 7.24 0.02 0.42
C PHE A 114 7.61 -1.44 0.17
N GLU A 115 8.89 -1.78 0.36
CA GLU A 115 9.33 -3.17 0.46
C GLU A 115 9.25 -3.61 1.92
N LEU A 116 8.40 -4.60 2.20
CA LEU A 116 8.09 -5.05 3.56
C LEU A 116 8.15 -6.58 3.61
N PRO A 117 8.61 -7.20 4.71
CA PRO A 117 8.42 -8.63 4.96
C PRO A 117 6.97 -9.06 4.73
N ALA A 118 6.73 -10.33 4.41
CA ALA A 118 5.36 -10.81 4.30
C ALA A 118 4.64 -10.68 5.65
N GLY A 119 3.46 -10.07 5.65
CA GLY A 119 2.75 -9.68 6.87
C GLY A 119 1.54 -8.80 6.58
N THR A 120 0.80 -8.43 7.62
CA THR A 120 -0.28 -7.44 7.52
C THR A 120 0.17 -6.17 8.22
N TYR A 121 -0.01 -5.04 7.54
CA TYR A 121 0.46 -3.73 7.96
C TYR A 121 -0.67 -2.71 7.97
N THR A 122 -0.54 -1.71 8.83
CA THR A 122 -1.43 -0.55 8.88
C THR A 122 -0.73 0.62 8.20
N ILE A 123 -1.25 1.02 7.05
CA ILE A 123 -0.71 2.13 6.26
C ILE A 123 -1.56 3.36 6.54
N LYS A 124 -0.91 4.40 7.06
CA LYS A 124 -1.51 5.70 7.35
C LYS A 124 -1.08 6.70 6.28
N ALA A 125 -2.02 7.49 5.76
CA ALA A 125 -1.70 8.67 4.95
C ALA A 125 -2.17 9.95 5.64
N THR A 126 -1.35 11.00 5.53
CA THR A 126 -1.65 12.35 6.05
C THR A 126 -1.31 13.40 5.01
N MET A 127 -2.10 14.47 4.99
CA MET A 127 -1.84 15.65 4.18
C MET A 127 -2.54 16.86 4.81
N SER A 128 -1.90 18.03 4.80
CA SER A 128 -2.51 19.25 5.33
C SER A 128 -3.80 19.59 4.58
N GLY A 129 -4.85 19.95 5.31
CA GLY A 129 -6.18 20.21 4.73
C GLY A 129 -7.02 18.95 4.48
N TYR A 130 -6.53 17.77 4.86
CA TYR A 130 -7.24 16.50 4.71
C TYR A 130 -7.31 15.74 6.04
N SER A 131 -8.40 15.01 6.23
CA SER A 131 -8.54 14.07 7.34
C SER A 131 -7.65 12.86 7.09
N GLU A 132 -6.81 12.51 8.07
CA GLU A 132 -5.96 11.32 7.97
C GLU A 132 -6.77 10.04 7.82
N LYS A 133 -6.20 9.06 7.12
CA LYS A 133 -6.84 7.76 6.86
C LYS A 133 -5.83 6.65 7.11
N GLN A 134 -6.32 5.52 7.64
CA GLN A 134 -5.55 4.29 7.81
C GLN A 134 -6.22 3.16 7.07
N VAL A 135 -5.42 2.30 6.44
CA VAL A 135 -5.88 1.09 5.74
C VAL A 135 -5.05 -0.12 6.19
N SER A 136 -5.69 -1.29 6.23
CA SER A 136 -4.98 -2.56 6.44
C SER A 136 -4.51 -3.09 5.09
N CYS A 137 -3.24 -3.50 5.00
CA CYS A 137 -2.59 -3.96 3.80
C CYS A 137 -1.89 -5.30 4.04
N ALA A 138 -2.33 -6.36 3.35
CA ALA A 138 -1.75 -7.69 3.46
C ALA A 138 -0.68 -7.91 2.38
N VAL A 139 0.59 -7.97 2.79
CA VAL A 139 1.75 -8.19 1.91
C VAL A 139 2.08 -9.68 1.89
N ALA A 140 1.99 -10.29 0.72
CA ALA A 140 2.41 -11.67 0.51
C ALA A 140 3.85 -11.73 -0.01
N SER A 141 4.54 -12.81 0.34
CA SER A 141 5.91 -13.13 -0.05
C SER A 141 6.11 -13.02 -1.57
N GLY A 142 7.00 -12.14 -2.02
CA GLY A 142 7.31 -11.94 -3.45
C GLY A 142 6.15 -11.38 -4.30
N GLN A 143 5.09 -10.85 -3.70
CA GLN A 143 3.94 -10.28 -4.40
C GLN A 143 3.80 -8.78 -4.11
N ALA A 144 3.14 -8.07 -5.03
CA ALA A 144 2.71 -6.69 -4.82
C ALA A 144 1.26 -6.65 -4.31
N ALA A 145 1.04 -6.02 -3.17
CA ALA A 145 -0.27 -5.72 -2.60
C ALA A 145 -0.68 -4.29 -2.97
N THR A 146 -1.91 -4.11 -3.47
CA THR A 146 -2.46 -2.78 -3.80
C THR A 146 -3.38 -2.30 -2.70
N CYS A 147 -3.06 -1.14 -2.10
CA CYS A 147 -3.72 -0.63 -0.91
C CYS A 147 -3.99 0.88 -1.04
N ASP A 148 -4.93 1.27 -1.91
CA ASP A 148 -5.21 2.69 -2.14
C ASP A 148 -5.79 3.39 -0.89
N ILE A 149 -5.45 4.68 -0.72
CA ILE A 149 -5.85 5.49 0.44
C ILE A 149 -6.54 6.77 -0.03
N GLY A 150 -7.86 6.84 0.19
CA GLY A 150 -8.67 8.02 -0.06
C GLY A 150 -8.71 8.95 1.17
N LEU A 151 -8.17 10.15 1.02
CA LEU A 151 -8.22 11.22 2.03
C LEU A 151 -9.40 12.16 1.76
N VAL A 152 -10.14 12.50 2.81
CA VAL A 152 -11.30 13.41 2.71
C VAL A 152 -10.86 14.83 3.05
N PRO A 153 -11.12 15.84 2.20
CA PRO A 153 -10.85 17.24 2.53
C PRO A 153 -11.51 17.65 3.86
N GLN A 154 -10.80 18.46 4.65
CA GLN A 154 -11.35 19.03 5.89
C GLN A 154 -12.23 20.26 5.64
N THR A 155 -12.14 20.82 4.44
CA THR A 155 -12.93 21.95 3.98
C THR A 155 -13.41 21.71 2.54
N GLY A 156 -14.49 22.38 2.17
CA GLY A 156 -15.01 22.51 0.82
C GLY A 156 -15.28 23.97 0.50
N VAL A 157 -15.70 24.26 -0.73
CA VAL A 157 -15.99 25.63 -1.19
C VAL A 157 -17.47 25.80 -1.47
N ALA A 158 -18.11 26.75 -0.80
CA ALA A 158 -19.41 27.28 -1.18
C ALA A 158 -19.20 28.56 -1.97
N GLN A 159 -19.76 28.66 -3.18
CA GLN A 159 -19.58 29.82 -4.05
C GLN A 159 -20.83 30.10 -4.88
N GLY A 160 -20.97 31.34 -5.32
CA GLY A 160 -22.09 31.76 -6.16
C GLY A 160 -21.98 33.21 -6.59
N PHE A 161 -23.10 33.75 -7.06
CA PHE A 161 -23.22 35.16 -7.42
C PHE A 161 -24.44 35.77 -6.72
N VAL A 162 -24.33 37.03 -6.31
CA VAL A 162 -25.46 37.86 -5.90
C VAL A 162 -26.00 38.57 -7.15
N TYR A 163 -27.31 38.53 -7.37
CA TYR A 163 -27.96 39.16 -8.51
C TYR A 163 -29.31 39.74 -8.12
N ALA A 164 -29.80 40.71 -8.90
CA ALA A 164 -31.14 41.25 -8.76
C ALA A 164 -32.15 40.32 -9.44
N ASP A 165 -33.01 39.67 -8.66
CA ASP A 165 -34.09 38.86 -9.19
C ASP A 165 -35.19 39.74 -9.81
N LYS A 166 -35.46 39.51 -11.09
CA LYS A 166 -36.53 40.19 -11.85
C LYS A 166 -37.82 39.35 -11.92
N GLY A 167 -37.89 38.23 -11.20
CA GLY A 167 -39.02 37.30 -11.19
C GLY A 167 -39.11 36.41 -12.44
N ASN A 168 -38.06 36.38 -13.26
CA ASN A 168 -37.98 35.63 -14.52
C ASN A 168 -36.75 34.72 -14.60
N ALA A 169 -36.08 34.46 -13.46
CA ALA A 169 -34.82 33.72 -13.35
C ALA A 169 -33.64 34.29 -14.17
N ASP A 170 -33.75 35.55 -14.65
CA ASP A 170 -32.63 36.30 -15.20
C ASP A 170 -31.63 36.61 -14.08
N THR A 171 -30.40 36.14 -14.25
CA THR A 171 -29.33 36.37 -13.29
C THR A 171 -28.29 37.40 -13.78
N ASP A 172 -28.47 37.99 -14.97
CA ASP A 172 -27.45 38.82 -15.61
C ASP A 172 -27.15 40.12 -14.86
N THR A 173 -28.10 40.59 -14.05
CA THR A 173 -27.92 41.79 -13.23
C THR A 173 -27.19 41.44 -11.93
N ARG A 174 -25.86 41.31 -12.01
CA ARG A 174 -24.99 41.01 -10.86
C ARG A 174 -24.91 42.19 -9.89
N LEU A 175 -24.92 41.90 -8.60
CA LEU A 175 -24.87 42.88 -7.52
C LEU A 175 -23.50 42.84 -6.83
N SER A 176 -22.66 43.83 -7.11
CA SER A 176 -21.38 44.01 -6.44
C SER A 176 -21.52 44.67 -5.08
N GLY A 177 -20.62 44.36 -4.14
CA GLY A 177 -20.57 45.02 -2.84
C GLY A 177 -21.60 44.51 -1.82
N ALA A 178 -22.40 43.50 -2.16
CA ALA A 178 -23.29 42.84 -1.22
C ALA A 178 -22.47 42.07 -0.17
N THR A 179 -22.78 42.24 1.11
CA THR A 179 -22.16 41.48 2.19
C THR A 179 -22.91 40.17 2.41
N LEU A 180 -22.17 39.07 2.44
CA LEU A 180 -22.66 37.76 2.83
C LEU A 180 -22.10 37.43 4.21
N THR A 181 -22.94 36.86 5.07
CA THR A 181 -22.55 36.40 6.41
C THR A 181 -23.03 34.97 6.57
N ILE A 182 -22.15 34.09 7.05
CA ILE A 182 -22.54 32.76 7.51
C ILE A 182 -22.97 32.87 8.96
N VAL A 183 -24.19 32.47 9.26
CA VAL A 183 -24.78 32.63 10.60
C VAL A 183 -23.99 31.84 11.65
N GLU A 184 -23.58 30.60 11.32
CA GLU A 184 -22.97 29.67 12.28
C GLU A 184 -21.52 30.03 12.64
N THR A 185 -20.77 30.60 11.71
CA THR A 185 -19.35 30.98 11.94
C THR A 185 -19.16 32.47 12.13
N SER A 186 -20.18 33.28 11.79
CA SER A 186 -20.10 34.75 11.66
C SER A 186 -19.07 35.21 10.62
N ASP A 187 -18.59 34.33 9.76
CA ASP A 187 -17.69 34.69 8.67
C ASP A 187 -18.41 35.59 7.68
N THR A 188 -17.72 36.61 7.21
CA THR A 188 -18.28 37.55 6.23
C THR A 188 -17.40 37.66 5.01
N THR A 189 -18.03 37.77 3.83
CA THR A 189 -17.36 38.18 2.60
C THR A 189 -18.20 39.23 1.87
N THR A 190 -17.60 39.91 0.90
CA THR A 190 -18.29 40.91 0.10
C THR A 190 -18.22 40.48 -1.37
N ALA A 191 -19.36 40.49 -2.03
CA ALA A 191 -19.48 40.14 -3.44
C ALA A 191 -18.59 41.04 -4.31
N GLY A 192 -17.82 40.42 -5.21
CA GLY A 192 -16.92 41.08 -6.14
C GLY A 192 -17.62 41.97 -7.17
N LEU A 193 -16.86 42.56 -8.09
CA LEU A 193 -17.43 43.42 -9.15
C LEU A 193 -18.39 42.68 -10.08
N SER A 194 -18.21 41.36 -10.22
CA SER A 194 -19.12 40.46 -10.94
C SER A 194 -20.22 39.85 -10.07
N GLY A 195 -20.37 40.32 -8.82
CA GLY A 195 -21.30 39.76 -7.84
C GLY A 195 -20.90 38.40 -7.29
N ASP A 196 -19.73 37.87 -7.66
CA ASP A 196 -19.20 36.58 -7.22
C ASP A 196 -18.79 36.60 -5.74
N TRP A 197 -18.96 35.47 -5.07
CA TRP A 197 -18.55 35.24 -3.69
C TRP A 197 -18.12 33.80 -3.48
N SER A 198 -17.29 33.57 -2.47
CA SER A 198 -16.88 32.23 -2.03
C SER A 198 -16.61 32.18 -0.52
N PHE A 199 -16.89 31.04 0.08
CA PHE A 199 -16.48 30.66 1.42
C PHE A 199 -15.78 29.30 1.39
N GLU A 200 -14.71 29.15 2.16
CA GLU A 200 -14.11 27.86 2.46
C GLU A 200 -14.63 27.37 3.81
N LEU A 201 -15.30 26.22 3.83
CA LEU A 201 -16.09 25.76 4.96
C LEU A 201 -15.80 24.31 5.28
N ALA A 202 -15.76 23.96 6.56
CA ALA A 202 -15.74 22.55 6.96
C ALA A 202 -17.02 21.82 6.49
N PRO A 203 -17.02 20.48 6.39
CA PRO A 203 -18.25 19.73 6.15
C PRO A 203 -19.33 20.07 7.18
N GLY A 204 -20.49 20.52 6.72
CA GLY A 204 -21.57 21.00 7.57
C GLY A 204 -22.77 21.54 6.80
N THR A 205 -23.76 22.02 7.55
CA THR A 205 -24.89 22.79 7.01
C THR A 205 -24.75 24.22 7.51
N TYR A 206 -24.94 25.19 6.60
CA TYR A 206 -24.71 26.60 6.83
C TYR A 206 -25.91 27.41 6.34
N THR A 207 -26.16 28.55 6.99
CA THR A 207 -27.22 29.50 6.65
C THR A 207 -26.65 30.89 6.42
#